data_AF-A6QVD1-F1
#
_entry.id   AF-A6QVD1-F1
#
_cell.length_a   1.000
_cell.length_b   1.000
_cell.length_c   1.000
_cell.angle_alpha   90.00
_cell.angle_beta   90.00
_cell.angle_gamma   90.00
#
_symmetry.space_group_name_H-M   'P 1'
#
loop_
_entity.id
_entity.type
_entity.pdbx_description
1 polymer ?
#
loop_
_entity_poly.entity_id
_entity_poly.type
_entity_poly.pdbx_seq_one_letter_code
_entity_poly.pdbx_strand_id
1 'polypeptide(L)'
;MSNKTGNIRACIQAVEKCLGDRSVLIGGAAMQLLGSNRTTNDIDILVSTRENISSLDGPGWANYYRPREYFGCFAEPGTDPLSVILEE
;
A
#
# COMPACT_ATOMS: atom_id res chain seq x y z
N MET A 1 -1.89 -7.36 24.45
CA MET A 1 -2.85 -7.19 23.33
C MET A 1 -2.05 -6.74 22.11
N SER A 2 -2.09 -7.50 21.02
CA SER A 2 -1.34 -7.18 19.80
C SER A 2 -1.76 -5.81 19.28
N ASN A 3 -0.85 -4.85 19.33
CA ASN A 3 -1.06 -3.47 18.89
C ASN A 3 -1.00 -3.44 17.36
N LYS A 4 -1.95 -4.10 16.68
CA LYS A 4 -1.98 -4.26 15.21
C LYS A 4 -1.80 -2.92 14.50
N THR A 5 -2.43 -1.87 15.01
CA THR A 5 -2.27 -0.49 14.53
C THR A 5 -0.84 0.04 14.68
N GLY A 6 -0.15 -0.34 15.76
CA GLY A 6 1.28 -0.06 15.97
C GLY A 6 2.16 -0.77 14.95
N ASN A 7 1.84 -2.02 14.59
CA ASN A 7 2.59 -2.76 13.55
C ASN A 7 2.38 -2.15 12.16
N ILE A 8 1.14 -1.74 11.84
CA ILE A 8 0.82 -1.04 10.59
C ILE A 8 1.61 0.27 10.49
N ARG A 9 1.60 1.07 11.57
CA ARG A 9 2.36 2.32 11.63
C ARG A 9 3.86 2.10 11.49
N ALA A 10 4.41 1.08 12.14
CA ALA A 10 5.83 0.74 12.02
C ALA A 10 6.22 0.33 10.59
N CYS A 11 5.36 -0.42 9.90
CA CYS A 11 5.59 -0.76 8.50
C CYS A 11 5.54 0.46 7.59
N ILE A 12 4.56 1.36 7.76
CA ILE A 12 4.45 2.60 6.97
C ILE A 12 5.69 3.47 7.19
N GLN A 13 6.15 3.63 8.43
CA GLN A 13 7.38 4.38 8.74
C GLN A 13 8.63 3.75 8.11
N ALA A 14 8.69 2.42 7.96
CA ALA A 14 9.78 1.76 7.27
C ALA A 14 9.75 2.05 5.75
N VAL A 15 8.55 2.05 5.15
CA VAL A 15 8.36 2.43 3.74
C VAL A 15 8.75 3.89 3.52
N GLU A 16 8.28 4.81 4.37
CA GLU A 16 8.64 6.24 4.28
C GLU A 16 10.15 6.48 4.42
N LYS A 17 10.84 5.75 5.30
CA LYS A 17 12.30 5.85 5.44
C LYS A 17 13.06 5.39 4.20
N CYS A 18 12.54 4.40 3.49
CA CYS A 18 13.17 3.79 2.33
C CYS A 18 12.85 4.57 1.04
N LEU A 19 11.57 4.89 0.84
CA LEU A 19 11.05 5.43 -0.41
C LEU A 19 10.71 6.92 -0.33
N GLY A 20 10.60 7.51 0.85
CA GLY A 20 10.16 8.90 1.00
C GLY A 20 8.75 9.10 0.47
N ASP A 21 8.59 10.11 -0.38
CA ASP A 21 7.35 10.46 -1.08
C ASP A 21 7.08 9.61 -2.35
N ARG A 22 7.94 8.62 -2.64
CA ARG A 22 7.89 7.80 -3.86
C ARG A 22 7.01 6.55 -3.72
N SER A 23 6.08 6.56 -2.78
CA SER A 23 5.12 5.49 -2.56
C SER A 23 3.75 6.04 -2.18
N VAL A 24 2.70 5.29 -2.49
CA VAL A 24 1.33 5.61 -2.09
C VAL A 24 0.76 4.44 -1.30
N LEU A 25 0.32 4.71 -0.07
CA LEU A 25 -0.42 3.74 0.74
C LEU A 25 -1.83 3.57 0.18
N ILE A 26 -2.24 2.34 -0.08
CA ILE A 26 -3.58 2.00 -0.57
C ILE A 26 -4.23 0.90 0.28
N GLY A 27 -5.43 0.47 -0.11
CA GLY A 27 -6.10 -0.68 0.51
C GLY A 27 -6.64 -0.42 1.92
N GLY A 28 -6.74 -1.49 2.71
CA GLY A 28 -7.37 -1.45 4.04
C GLY A 28 -6.61 -0.58 5.05
N ALA A 29 -5.27 -0.56 4.97
CA ALA A 29 -4.43 0.22 5.87
C ALA A 29 -4.60 1.73 5.66
N ALA A 30 -4.72 2.19 4.40
CA ALA A 30 -5.04 3.58 4.09
C ALA A 30 -6.39 4.01 4.72
N MET A 31 -7.42 3.17 4.57
CA MET A 31 -8.74 3.45 5.12
C MET A 31 -8.73 3.52 6.66
N GLN A 32 -7.94 2.69 7.33
CA GLN A 32 -7.78 2.77 8.79
C GLN A 32 -7.16 4.09 9.24
N LEU A 33 -6.16 4.61 8.52
CA LEU A 33 -5.58 5.93 8.83
C LEU A 33 -6.60 7.07 8.64
N LEU A 34 -7.54 6.91 7.72
CA LEU A 34 -8.65 7.85 7.51
C LEU A 34 -9.79 7.68 8.52
N GLY A 35 -9.62 6.84 9.55
CA GLY A 35 -10.60 6.65 10.63
C GLY A 35 -11.60 5.52 10.40
N SER A 36 -11.40 4.66 9.40
CA SER A 36 -12.25 3.48 9.21
C SER A 36 -12.04 2.44 10.32
N ASN A 37 -13.12 1.82 10.77
CA ASN A 37 -13.10 0.68 11.69
C ASN A 37 -12.87 -0.67 10.98
N ARG A 38 -12.65 -0.68 9.66
CA ARG A 38 -12.36 -1.90 8.91
C ARG A 38 -11.08 -2.55 9.46
N THR A 39 -11.14 -3.83 9.84
CA THR A 39 -9.95 -4.60 10.18
C THR A 39 -9.20 -5.02 8.92
N THR A 40 -7.92 -4.65 8.81
CA THR A 40 -6.97 -5.13 7.79
C THR A 40 -5.86 -5.94 8.45
N ASN A 41 -5.29 -6.91 7.74
CA ASN A 41 -4.15 -7.69 8.22
C ASN A 41 -2.91 -7.53 7.34
N ASP A 42 -3.03 -6.81 6.24
CA ASP A 42 -2.04 -6.50 5.23
C ASP A 42 -1.96 -4.99 4.97
N ILE A 43 -0.86 -4.60 4.33
CA ILE A 43 -0.54 -3.23 3.94
C ILE A 43 -0.21 -3.28 2.46
N ASP A 44 -0.98 -2.56 1.67
CA ASP A 44 -0.78 -2.45 0.23
C ASP A 44 -0.12 -1.10 -0.07
N ILE A 45 0.99 -1.12 -0.81
CA ILE A 45 1.69 0.08 -1.26
C ILE A 45 1.84 0.04 -2.79
N LEU A 46 1.60 1.18 -3.42
CA LEU A 46 1.97 1.42 -4.81
C LEU A 46 3.33 2.10 -4.84
N VAL A 47 4.21 1.58 -5.68
CA VAL A 47 5.56 2.08 -5.90
C VAL A 47 5.82 2.09 -7.40
N SER A 48 6.69 2.99 -7.87
CA SER A 48 7.12 2.95 -9.26
C SER A 48 7.92 1.67 -9.54
N THR A 49 7.74 1.09 -10.73
CA THR A 49 8.51 -0.11 -11.17
C THR A 49 10.00 0.15 -11.29
N ARG A 50 10.43 1.41 -11.24
CA ARG A 50 11.84 1.83 -11.21
C ARG A 50 12.45 1.82 -9.81
N GLU A 51 11.63 1.71 -8.76
CA GLU A 51 12.11 1.75 -7.39
C GLU A 51 12.74 0.42 -6.97
N ASN A 52 13.89 0.50 -6.33
CA ASN A 52 14.55 -0.67 -5.78
C ASN A 52 13.99 -1.00 -4.39
N ILE A 53 12.93 -1.81 -4.39
CA ILE A 53 12.24 -2.27 -3.19
C ILE A 53 12.97 -3.40 -2.45
N SER A 54 14.12 -3.87 -2.93
CA SER A 54 14.92 -4.88 -2.21
C SER A 54 15.49 -4.36 -0.88
N SER A 55 15.48 -3.04 -0.71
CA SER A 55 15.93 -2.36 0.52
C SER A 55 14.84 -2.22 1.59
N LEU A 56 13.60 -2.67 1.32
CA LEU A 56 12.52 -2.76 2.30
C LEU A 56 12.76 -3.97 3.23
N ASP A 57 13.82 -3.90 4.02
CA ASP A 57 14.25 -4.94 4.95
C ASP A 57 13.85 -4.54 6.38
N GLY A 58 12.59 -4.82 6.73
CA GLY A 58 12.06 -4.63 8.08
C GLY A 58 11.62 -5.95 8.72
N PRO A 59 11.55 -6.05 10.05
CA PRO A 59 11.07 -7.24 10.74
C PRO A 59 9.60 -7.49 10.35
N GLY A 60 9.38 -8.40 9.40
CA GLY A 60 8.06 -8.72 8.84
C GLY A 60 8.03 -8.82 7.31
N TRP A 61 8.99 -8.24 6.59
CA TRP A 61 8.96 -8.21 5.12
C TRP A 61 9.26 -9.59 4.51
N ALA A 62 10.27 -10.31 5.00
CA ALA A 62 10.66 -11.62 4.46
C ALA A 62 9.55 -12.71 4.51
N ASN A 63 8.56 -12.59 5.40
CA ASN A 63 7.47 -13.58 5.54
C ASN A 63 6.13 -13.12 4.93
N TYR A 64 5.96 -11.83 4.63
CA TYR A 64 4.70 -11.25 4.15
C TYR A 64 4.80 -10.55 2.79
N TYR A 65 6.02 -10.33 2.29
CA TYR A 65 6.25 -9.75 0.98
C TYR A 65 5.93 -10.76 -0.10
N ARG A 66 4.69 -10.75 -0.57
CA ARG A 66 4.29 -11.35 -1.84
C ARG A 66 4.07 -10.20 -2.81
N PRO A 67 5.04 -9.88 -3.69
CA PRO A 67 4.82 -8.88 -4.72
C PRO A 67 3.61 -9.33 -5.53
N ARG A 68 2.56 -8.52 -5.51
CA ARG A 68 1.43 -8.63 -6.41
C ARG A 68 1.59 -7.51 -7.43
N GLU A 69 1.62 -7.88 -8.70
CA GLU A 69 1.52 -6.88 -9.76
C GLU A 69 0.10 -6.34 -9.74
N TYR A 70 -0.02 -5.06 -9.42
CA TYR A 70 -1.29 -4.33 -9.55
C TYR A 70 -1.26 -3.61 -10.89
N PHE A 71 -2.17 -3.97 -11.79
CA PHE A 71 -2.43 -3.21 -13.00
C PHE A 71 -3.29 -2.00 -12.63
N GLY A 72 -2.68 -0.81 -12.62
CA GLY A 72 -3.40 0.44 -12.40
C GLY A 72 -4.04 0.92 -13.70
N CYS A 73 -5.35 0.74 -13.85
CA CYS A 73 -6.12 1.50 -14.83
C CYS A 73 -6.46 2.87 -14.22
N PHE A 74 -5.84 3.91 -14.75
CA PHE A 74 -6.18 5.28 -14.37
C PHE A 74 -7.34 5.75 -15.24
N ALA A 75 -8.42 6.21 -14.62
CA ALA A 75 -9.46 6.94 -15.32
C ALA A 75 -8.87 8.23 -15.92
N GLU A 76 -9.30 8.61 -17.13
CA GLU A 76 -8.90 9.89 -17.71
C GLU A 76 -9.33 11.06 -16.80
N PRO A 77 -8.55 12.16 -16.72
CA PRO A 77 -8.90 13.31 -15.90
C PRO A 77 -10.32 13.80 -16.16
N GLY A 78 -11.13 13.91 -15.11
CA GLY A 78 -12.54 14.33 -15.19
C GLY A 78 -13.54 13.19 -15.42
N THR A 79 -13.08 11.96 -15.60
CA THR A 79 -13.92 10.76 -15.71
C THR A 79 -14.25 10.22 -14.32
N ASP A 80 -15.49 9.73 -14.11
CA ASP A 80 -15.84 9.00 -12.90
C ASP A 80 -15.08 7.66 -12.89
N PRO A 81 -14.15 7.42 -11.95
CA PRO A 81 -13.39 6.18 -11.89
C PRO A 81 -14.28 4.94 -11.69
N LEU A 82 -15.50 5.10 -11.14
CA LEU A 82 -16.45 4.00 -10.99
C LEU A 82 -17.23 3.67 -12.27
N SER A 83 -17.13 4.52 -13.28
CA SER A 83 -17.74 4.33 -14.61
C SER A 83 -16.80 3.67 -15.62
N VAL A 84 -15.51 3.52 -15.28
CA VAL A 84 -14.51 2.89 -16.16
C VAL A 84 -14.77 1.39 -16.24
N ILE A 85 -15.08 0.90 -17.44
CA ILE A 85 -15.14 -0.53 -17.75
C ILE A 85 -13.70 -1.00 -17.95
N LEU A 86 -13.26 -1.94 -17.11
CA LEU A 86 -11.98 -2.61 -17.30
C LEU A 86 -12.18 -3.69 -18.37
N GLU A 87 -11.52 -3.55 -19.53
CA GLU A 87 -11.46 -4.66 -20.49
C GLU A 87 -10.54 -5.75 -19.92
N GLU A 88 -11.06 -6.99 -19.86
CA GLU A 88 -10.34 -8.19 -19.40
C GLU A 88 -9.21 -8.62 -20.34
#